data_AF-A0A2E0H0J0-F1
#
_entry.id   AF-A0A2E0H0J0-F1
#
_cell.length_a   1.000
_cell.length_b   1.000
_cell.length_c   1.000
_cell.angle_alpha   90.00
_cell.angle_beta   90.00
_cell.angle_gamma   90.00
#
_symmetry.space_group_name_H-M   'P 1'
#
loop_
_entity.id
_entity.type
_entity.pdbx_description
1 polymer ?
#
loop_
_entity_poly.entity_id
_entity_poly.type
_entity_poly.pdbx_seq_one_letter_code
_entity_poly.pdbx_strand_id
1 'polypeptide(L)'
;MKVLDAVARILKAEGIEWAGCFPSNNLIEAVAEVGINPIMFRQERGAAMAVDGFSRMRNREEFGVLITQGGPGSENTMGGLAQAYADNVP
;
A
#
# COMPACT_ATOMS: atom_id res chain seq x y z
N MET A 1 11.10 -7.56 -18.92
CA MET A 1 10.75 -7.05 -17.58
C MET A 1 9.47 -7.75 -17.15
N LYS A 2 9.44 -8.39 -15.98
CA LYS A 2 8.19 -8.97 -15.48
C LYS A 2 7.28 -7.81 -15.05
N VAL A 3 5.96 -7.99 -15.15
CA VAL A 3 5.00 -6.91 -14.86
C VAL A 3 5.15 -6.37 -13.43
N LEU A 4 5.43 -7.24 -12.46
CA LEU A 4 5.61 -6.86 -11.06
C LEU A 4 6.82 -5.94 -10.86
N ASP A 5 7.97 -6.27 -11.49
CA ASP A 5 9.17 -5.42 -11.44
C ASP A 5 8.90 -4.03 -12.00
N ALA A 6 8.07 -3.95 -13.05
CA ALA A 6 7.69 -2.68 -13.65
C ALA A 6 6.87 -1.83 -12.67
N VAL A 7 5.85 -2.43 -12.04
CA VAL A 7 5.03 -1.76 -11.03
C VAL A 7 5.88 -1.28 -9.86
N ALA A 8 6.76 -2.13 -9.34
CA ALA A 8 7.65 -1.78 -8.23
C ALA A 8 8.57 -0.60 -8.58
N ARG A 9 9.18 -0.60 -9.77
CA ARG A 9 10.01 0.51 -10.25
C ARG A 9 9.24 1.81 -10.45
N ILE A 10 8.00 1.74 -10.92
CA ILE A 10 7.12 2.91 -11.03
C ILE A 10 6.84 3.47 -9.64
N LEU A 11 6.40 2.65 -8.68
CA LEU A 11 6.17 3.08 -7.29
C LEU A 11 7.43 3.74 -6.69
N LYS A 12 8.61 3.17 -6.94
CA LYS A 12 9.87 3.75 -6.46
C LYS A 12 10.17 5.10 -7.11
N ALA A 13 9.89 5.25 -8.41
CA ALA A 13 10.07 6.51 -9.14
C ALA A 13 9.09 7.60 -8.68
N GLU A 14 7.88 7.22 -8.24
CA GLU A 14 6.89 8.10 -7.62
C GLU A 14 7.24 8.48 -6.16
N GLY A 15 8.41 8.06 -5.65
CA GLY A 15 8.90 8.45 -4.32
C GLY A 15 8.37 7.60 -3.16
N ILE A 16 7.73 6.46 -3.43
CA ILE A 16 7.26 5.56 -2.37
C ILE A 16 8.47 4.93 -1.66
N GLU A 17 8.53 5.08 -0.34
CA GLU A 17 9.62 4.55 0.50
C GLU A 17 9.20 3.32 1.32
N TRP A 18 7.91 3.17 1.61
CA TRP A 18 7.36 2.04 2.34
C TRP A 18 5.95 1.71 1.85
N ALA A 19 5.53 0.47 2.08
CA ALA A 19 4.17 0.03 1.79
C ALA A 19 3.62 -0.79 2.95
N GLY A 20 2.39 -0.50 3.36
CA GLY A 20 1.66 -1.40 4.26
C GLY A 20 1.25 -2.64 3.49
N CYS A 21 1.43 -3.83 4.07
CA CYS A 21 1.02 -5.06 3.41
C CYS A 21 0.37 -6.08 4.35
N PHE A 22 -0.39 -6.97 3.73
CA PHE A 22 -0.88 -8.21 4.34
C PHE A 22 -0.46 -9.38 3.44
N PRO A 23 -0.21 -10.59 3.98
CA PRO A 23 0.48 -11.66 3.25
C PRO A 23 -0.14 -12.04 1.89
N SER A 24 0.64 -12.80 1.11
CA SER A 24 0.18 -13.49 -0.11
C SER A 24 -0.10 -12.58 -1.32
N ASN A 25 0.73 -11.55 -1.54
CA ASN A 25 0.77 -10.80 -2.81
C ASN A 25 2.21 -10.71 -3.34
N ASN A 26 2.45 -11.23 -4.54
CA ASN A 26 3.79 -11.28 -5.17
C ASN A 26 4.41 -9.89 -5.43
N LEU A 27 3.63 -8.80 -5.33
CA LEU A 27 4.15 -7.44 -5.41
C LEU A 27 5.01 -7.09 -4.18
N ILE A 28 4.80 -7.76 -3.04
CA ILE A 28 5.54 -7.52 -1.79
C ILE A 28 7.04 -7.74 -1.99
N GLU A 29 7.42 -8.86 -2.60
CA GLU A 29 8.82 -9.16 -2.91
C GLU A 29 9.39 -8.18 -3.94
N ALA A 30 8.64 -7.86 -4.98
CA ALA A 30 9.10 -6.95 -6.04
C ALA A 30 9.36 -5.53 -5.51
N VAL A 31 8.52 -5.01 -4.60
CA VAL A 31 8.74 -3.69 -3.98
C VAL A 31 9.94 -3.71 -3.02
N ALA A 32 10.15 -4.81 -2.30
CA ALA A 32 11.31 -4.99 -1.45
C ALA A 32 12.63 -4.97 -2.26
N GLU A 33 12.66 -5.65 -3.42
CA GLU A 33 13.84 -5.71 -4.30
C GLU A 33 14.27 -4.33 -4.83
N VAL A 34 13.34 -3.40 -5.00
CA VAL A 34 13.63 -2.01 -5.45
C VAL A 34 13.84 -1.04 -4.28
N GLY A 35 13.90 -1.53 -3.04
CA GLY A 35 14.18 -0.74 -1.85
C GLY A 35 13.00 0.08 -1.35
N ILE A 36 11.77 -0.40 -1.53
CA ILE A 36 10.58 0.04 -0.79
C ILE A 36 10.43 -0.92 0.40
N ASN A 37 10.26 -0.39 1.61
CA ASN A 37 10.13 -1.21 2.81
C ASN A 37 8.68 -1.76 2.98
N PRO A 38 8.41 -3.06 2.81
CA PRO A 38 7.11 -3.63 3.12
C PRO A 38 6.94 -3.80 4.63
N ILE A 39 5.90 -3.18 5.20
CA ILE A 39 5.52 -3.32 6.60
C ILE A 39 4.33 -4.26 6.70
N MET A 40 4.55 -5.44 7.26
CA MET A 40 3.53 -6.48 7.41
C MET A 40 2.61 -6.20 8.59
N PHE A 41 1.31 -6.14 8.36
CA PHE A 41 0.28 -5.98 9.38
C PHE A 41 -0.39 -7.31 9.73
N ARG A 42 -1.12 -7.32 10.85
CA ARG A 42 -1.91 -8.49 11.29
C ARG A 42 -3.33 -8.54 10.72
N GLN A 43 -3.79 -7.46 10.11
CA GLN A 43 -5.09 -7.37 9.45
C GLN A 43 -5.05 -6.28 8.37
N GLU A 44 -5.74 -6.48 7.26
CA GLU A 44 -5.80 -5.59 6.11
C GLU A 44 -6.39 -4.22 6.48
N ARG A 45 -7.41 -4.21 7.35
CA ARG A 45 -8.00 -2.97 7.88
C ARG A 45 -6.97 -2.14 8.65
N GLY A 46 -6.13 -2.78 9.45
CA GLY A 46 -5.06 -2.11 10.20
C GLY A 46 -4.04 -1.46 9.26
N ALA A 47 -3.65 -2.18 8.20
CA ALA A 47 -2.76 -1.66 7.17
C ALA A 47 -3.38 -0.47 6.43
N ALA A 48 -4.66 -0.57 6.05
CA ALA A 48 -5.40 0.51 5.38
C ALA A 48 -5.47 1.79 6.21
N MET A 49 -5.78 1.69 7.50
CA MET A 49 -5.81 2.85 8.40
C MET A 49 -4.41 3.46 8.61
N ALA A 50 -3.35 2.65 8.61
CA ALA A 50 -1.99 3.13 8.76
C ALA A 50 -1.54 3.94 7.53
N VAL A 51 -1.80 3.44 6.32
CA VAL A 51 -1.44 4.16 5.08
C VAL A 51 -2.29 5.42 4.88
N ASP A 52 -3.58 5.37 5.23
CA ASP A 52 -4.47 6.53 5.22
C ASP A 52 -4.00 7.61 6.21
N GLY A 53 -3.68 7.21 7.44
CA GLY A 53 -3.10 8.10 8.45
C GLY A 53 -1.79 8.72 7.99
N PHE A 54 -0.92 7.94 7.34
CA PHE A 54 0.29 8.45 6.72
C PHE A 54 -0.01 9.51 5.66
N SER A 55 -0.81 9.22 4.64
CA SER A 55 -1.19 10.18 3.59
C SER A 55 -1.70 11.51 4.16
N ARG A 56 -2.50 11.48 5.24
CA ARG A 56 -3.00 12.69 5.91
C ARG A 56 -1.89 13.56 6.50
N MET A 57 -0.85 12.95 7.06
CA MET A 57 0.25 13.66 7.74
C MET A 57 1.26 14.29 6.76
N ARG A 58 1.26 13.88 5.49
CA ARG A 58 2.29 14.26 4.51
C ARG A 58 1.90 15.41 3.59
N ASN A 59 0.81 16.13 3.89
CA ASN A 59 0.39 17.34 3.16
C ASN A 59 0.34 17.18 1.63
N ARG A 60 -0.03 15.99 1.14
CA ARG A 60 -0.06 15.62 -0.29
C ARG A 60 1.29 15.63 -1.02
N GLU A 61 2.39 15.56 -0.30
CA GLU A 61 3.73 15.40 -0.87
C GLU A 61 4.14 13.92 -0.97
N GLU A 62 3.65 13.08 -0.07
CA GLU A 62 3.87 11.63 -0.06
C GLU A 62 2.56 10.90 0.19
N PHE A 63 2.42 9.71 -0.38
CA PHE A 63 1.19 8.92 -0.33
C PHE A 63 1.46 7.53 0.24
N GLY A 64 0.51 7.05 1.04
CA GLY A 64 0.51 5.71 1.58
C GLY A 64 0.15 4.68 0.51
N VAL A 65 0.88 3.56 0.47
CA VAL A 65 0.60 2.44 -0.44
C VAL A 65 0.23 1.20 0.36
N LEU A 66 -0.89 0.58 0.00
CA LEU A 66 -1.37 -0.66 0.57
C LEU A 66 -1.31 -1.80 -0.46
N ILE A 67 -0.72 -2.93 -0.07
CA ILE A 67 -0.66 -4.15 -0.88
C ILE A 67 -1.40 -5.27 -0.13
N THR A 68 -2.51 -5.75 -0.68
CA THR A 68 -3.29 -6.86 -0.09
C THR A 68 -3.50 -8.01 -1.07
N GLN A 69 -3.84 -9.18 -0.54
CA GLN A 69 -4.23 -10.35 -1.34
C GLN A 69 -5.57 -10.10 -2.05
N GLY A 70 -5.73 -10.69 -3.23
CA GLY A 70 -7.04 -10.85 -3.87
C GLY A 70 -8.01 -11.73 -3.05
N GLY A 71 -9.30 -11.44 -3.14
CA GLY A 71 -10.36 -12.13 -2.41
C GLY A 71 -10.60 -11.51 -1.04
N PRO A 72 -10.47 -12.27 0.08
CA PRO A 72 -10.84 -11.79 1.41
C PRO A 72 -10.02 -10.56 1.84
N GLY A 73 -8.76 -10.45 1.42
CA GLY A 73 -7.94 -9.28 1.72
C GLY A 73 -8.46 -7.99 1.09
N SER A 74 -8.94 -8.08 -0.16
CA SER A 74 -9.56 -6.95 -0.86
C SER A 74 -10.87 -6.53 -0.19
N GLU A 75 -11.70 -7.51 0.22
CA GLU A 75 -12.96 -7.26 0.93
C GLU A 75 -12.73 -6.62 2.30
N ASN A 76 -11.76 -7.11 3.07
CA ASN A 76 -11.39 -6.56 4.39
C ASN A 76 -10.85 -5.12 4.31
N THR A 77 -10.22 -4.74 3.19
CA THR A 77 -9.73 -3.38 2.94
C THR A 77 -10.85 -2.38 2.64
N MET A 78 -12.02 -2.83 2.16
CA MET A 78 -13.08 -1.95 1.67
C MET A 78 -13.51 -0.87 2.68
N GLY A 79 -13.57 -1.20 3.97
CA GLY A 79 -13.91 -0.23 5.00
C GLY A 79 -12.87 0.90 5.15
N GLY A 80 -11.59 0.59 4.98
CA GLY A 80 -10.52 1.60 4.98
C GLY A 80 -10.51 2.44 3.72
N LEU A 81 -10.73 1.80 2.56
CA LEU A 81 -10.85 2.49 1.27
C LEU A 81 -12.03 3.47 1.25
N ALA A 82 -13.19 3.04 1.77
CA ALA A 82 -14.36 3.90 1.87
C ALA A 82 -14.13 5.12 2.78
N GLN A 83 -13.37 4.96 3.87
CA GLN A 83 -12.99 6.06 4.75
C GLN A 83 -12.07 7.06 4.04
N ALA A 84 -10.99 6.57 3.40
CA ALA A 84 -10.06 7.41 2.65
C ALA A 84 -10.78 8.19 1.54
N TYR A 85 -11.68 7.53 0.81
CA TYR A 85 -12.50 8.16 -0.21
C TYR A 85 -13.43 9.25 0.35
N ALA A 86 -14.15 8.96 1.43
CA ALA A 86 -15.07 9.91 2.05
C ALA A 86 -14.35 11.17 2.58
N ASP A 87 -13.11 11.01 3.06
CA ASP A 87 -12.30 12.09 3.60
C ASP A 87 -11.39 12.77 2.56
N ASN A 88 -11.47 12.36 1.29
CA ASN A 88 -10.66 12.87 0.19
C ASN A 88 -9.13 12.72 0.44
N VAL A 89 -8.75 11.57 0.98
CA VAL A 89 -7.36 11.20 1.25
C VAL A 89 -6.84 10.32 0.11
N PRO A 90 -5.70 10.71 -0.50
CA PRO A 90 -5.04 9.92 -1.54
C PRO A 90 -4.36 8.67 -1.00
#